data_AF-A0A1V0B6L3-F1
#
_entry.id   AF-A0A1V0B6L3-F1
#
_cell.length_a   1.000
_cell.length_b   1.000
_cell.length_c   1.000
_cell.angle_alpha   90.00
_cell.angle_beta   90.00
_cell.angle_gamma   90.00
#
_symmetry.space_group_name_H-M   'P 1'
#
loop_
_entity.id
_entity.type
_entity.pdbx_description
1 polymer ?
#
loop_
_entity_poly.entity_id
_entity_poly.type
_entity_poly.pdbx_seq_one_letter_code
_entity_poly.pdbx_strand_id
1 'polypeptide(L)'
;MSWQGKSAPAEELAQHGLASNRDVGYWLALIMGAGLSLFVLPWVLLMPSELAQGNYEILAILPLLVVGSGLLVWGWMLRRRYLLIGPTRLFLDPLPGQVGGQIGGSFQLSHGSWVGPPQIWLNCVYVYSTGTGKQRQTRRDVLWQSEQIAWVRPQGMKTENRFVFDVPENLPTNGRHPTRVGRVEWVVHCEGRWRPPAGSAANNGKSVKFVRDWSIPVEQGNAQSSLARPATLQQAEQQQARAHIEAYLSPGQVSGQYQLNSKAGRIPALGLALLLFGTVFSAAGGFMLFLALDGEPMLWVVGPVFLLPGLMTVMTGIMFLGRSLKVEISRQQIRIVRYLFGMPLYRRQAVLDTNSRLEIRCRLSSTGNRPVSTEYYTAYVVAGDKRLPVAEGIVGQSAAEALCREVGRSTGLVF
;
A
#
# COMPACT_ATOMS: atom_id res chain seq x y z
N MET A 1 13.13 10.49 17.69
CA MET A 1 12.87 11.70 18.51
C MET A 1 11.35 11.90 18.49
N SER A 2 10.65 11.42 19.53
CA SER A 2 9.17 11.43 19.55
C SER A 2 8.67 12.84 19.83
N TRP A 3 8.01 13.45 18.85
CA TRP A 3 7.25 14.68 19.03
C TRP A 3 6.11 14.40 20.03
N GLN A 4 6.33 14.76 21.29
CA GLN A 4 5.28 14.88 22.29
C GLN A 4 4.37 16.03 21.88
N GLY A 5 3.06 15.76 21.84
CA GLY A 5 2.03 16.70 21.44
C GLY A 5 1.90 17.86 22.41
N LYS A 6 2.71 18.91 22.19
CA LYS A 6 2.22 20.27 22.30
C LYS A 6 1.65 20.61 20.93
N SER A 7 0.32 20.58 20.80
CA SER A 7 -0.35 21.23 19.68
C SER A 7 0.16 22.67 19.63
N ALA A 8 0.89 23.02 18.57
CA ALA A 8 1.20 24.42 18.31
C ALA A 8 -0.12 25.21 18.29
N PRO A 9 -0.18 26.43 18.85
CA PRO A 9 -1.40 27.22 18.85
C PRO A 9 -1.94 27.35 17.42
N ALA A 10 -3.27 27.34 17.27
CA ALA A 10 -3.93 27.32 15.96
C ALA A 10 -3.46 28.47 15.04
N GLU A 11 -3.08 29.61 15.62
CA GLU A 11 -2.51 30.77 14.90
C GLU A 11 -1.15 30.47 14.25
N GLU A 12 -0.26 29.76 14.94
CA GLU A 12 1.05 29.36 14.40
C GLU A 12 0.88 28.31 13.28
N LEU A 13 -0.10 27.42 13.44
CA LEU A 13 -0.47 26.42 12.43
C LEU A 13 -1.11 27.05 11.19
N ALA A 14 -1.89 28.12 11.34
CA ALA A 14 -2.46 28.86 10.23
C ALA A 14 -1.38 29.57 9.39
N GLN A 15 -0.35 30.13 10.05
CA GLN A 15 0.74 30.85 9.38
C GLN A 15 1.77 29.93 8.76
N HIS A 16 2.17 28.86 9.46
CA HIS A 16 3.24 27.99 9.01
C HIS A 16 2.77 26.73 8.27
N GLY A 17 1.51 26.33 8.42
CA GLY A 17 0.98 25.09 7.85
C GLY A 17 1.54 23.84 8.54
N LEU A 18 0.78 22.75 8.46
CA LEU A 18 1.14 21.46 9.02
C LEU A 18 2.23 20.80 8.18
N ALA A 19 3.34 20.42 8.83
CA ALA A 19 4.39 19.67 8.18
C ALA A 19 3.92 18.24 7.86
N SER A 20 4.39 17.68 6.74
CA SER A 20 4.09 16.29 6.41
C SER A 20 4.76 15.35 7.43
N ASN A 21 3.97 14.43 7.97
CA ASN A 21 4.36 13.41 8.93
C ASN A 21 5.15 12.25 8.29
N ARG A 22 5.75 12.47 7.11
CA ARG A 22 6.53 11.44 6.44
C ARG A 22 7.83 11.25 7.21
N ASP A 23 7.84 10.25 8.09
CA ASP A 23 9.05 9.74 8.73
C ASP A 23 9.91 9.09 7.64
N VAL A 24 10.94 9.80 7.19
CA VAL A 24 11.67 9.40 6.00
C VAL A 24 12.68 8.32 6.38
N GLY A 25 12.20 7.07 6.41
CA GLY A 25 13.00 5.86 6.68
C GLY A 25 14.14 5.59 5.69
N TYR A 26 14.47 6.52 4.78
CA TYR A 26 15.67 6.42 3.95
C TYR A 26 16.94 6.40 4.79
N TRP A 27 16.97 7.12 5.91
CA TRP A 27 18.19 7.19 6.74
C TRP A 27 18.49 5.85 7.40
N LEU A 28 17.46 5.14 7.87
CA LEU A 28 17.59 3.78 8.37
C LEU A 28 18.10 2.82 7.29
N ALA A 29 17.54 2.88 6.08
CA ALA A 29 18.00 2.06 4.95
C ALA A 29 19.45 2.37 4.57
N LEU A 30 19.85 3.65 4.60
CA LEU A 30 21.24 4.06 4.33
C LEU A 30 22.20 3.59 5.42
N ILE A 31 21.85 3.71 6.71
CA ILE A 31 22.70 3.22 7.81
C ILE A 31 22.82 1.70 7.76
N MET A 32 21.70 0.99 7.61
CA MET A 32 21.71 -0.47 7.59
C MET A 32 22.49 -0.99 6.39
N GLY A 33 22.29 -0.38 5.21
CA GLY A 33 23.07 -0.68 4.02
C GLY A 33 24.56 -0.38 4.21
N ALA A 34 24.91 0.79 4.76
CA ALA A 34 26.30 1.17 5.02
C ALA A 34 26.98 0.25 6.05
N GLY A 35 26.29 -0.08 7.14
CA GLY A 35 26.81 -0.96 8.18
C GLY A 35 27.07 -2.38 7.67
N LEU A 36 26.14 -2.91 6.87
CA LEU A 36 26.28 -4.23 6.27
C LEU A 36 27.37 -4.27 5.20
N SER A 37 27.48 -3.23 4.36
CA SER A 37 28.58 -3.10 3.40
C SER A 37 29.94 -2.93 4.07
N LEU A 38 30.02 -2.14 5.15
CA LEU A 38 31.26 -1.93 5.91
C LEU A 38 31.69 -3.19 6.65
N PHE A 39 30.73 -3.96 7.18
CA PHE A 39 30.99 -5.27 7.77
C PHE A 39 31.57 -6.25 6.76
N VAL A 40 31.06 -6.27 5.53
CA VAL A 40 31.53 -7.18 4.47
C VAL A 40 32.88 -6.76 3.86
N LEU A 41 33.22 -5.47 3.93
CA LEU A 41 34.38 -4.90 3.23
C LEU A 41 35.72 -5.60 3.52
N PRO A 42 36.11 -5.92 4.78
CA PRO A 42 37.39 -6.57 5.07
C PRO A 42 37.53 -7.94 4.39
N TRP A 43 36.46 -8.73 4.39
CA TRP A 43 36.44 -10.04 3.74
C TRP A 43 36.49 -9.94 2.22
N VAL A 44 35.85 -8.92 1.62
CA VAL A 44 35.97 -8.69 0.16
C VAL A 44 37.40 -8.33 -0.22
N LEU A 45 38.13 -7.61 0.62
CA LEU A 45 39.55 -7.29 0.39
C LEU A 45 40.47 -8.51 0.55
N LEU A 46 40.10 -9.47 1.41
CA LEU A 46 40.81 -10.74 1.61
C LEU A 46 40.43 -11.81 0.56
N MET A 47 39.38 -11.57 -0.22
CA MET A 47 38.89 -12.50 -1.25
C MET A 47 39.97 -12.95 -2.25
N PRO A 48 40.83 -12.08 -2.81
CA PRO A 48 41.85 -12.52 -3.77
C PRO A 48 42.88 -13.47 -3.15
N SER A 49 43.28 -13.24 -1.90
CA SER A 49 44.25 -14.09 -1.20
C SER A 49 43.66 -15.44 -0.77
N GLU A 50 42.38 -15.48 -0.40
CA GLU A 50 41.68 -16.71 -0.02
C GLU A 50 41.35 -17.57 -1.25
N LEU A 51 40.93 -16.96 -2.36
CA LEU A 51 40.75 -17.68 -3.63
C LEU A 51 42.07 -18.26 -4.15
N ALA A 52 43.18 -17.55 -3.98
CA ALA A 52 44.51 -18.06 -4.34
C ALA A 52 44.95 -19.26 -3.47
N GLN A 53 44.42 -19.37 -2.25
CA GLN A 53 44.64 -20.51 -1.35
C GLN A 53 43.66 -21.67 -1.59
N GLY A 54 42.74 -21.54 -2.55
CA GLY A 54 41.71 -22.54 -2.84
C GLY A 54 40.51 -22.49 -1.88
N ASN A 55 40.43 -21.47 -1.02
CA ASN A 55 39.32 -21.28 -0.10
C ASN A 55 38.15 -20.58 -0.81
N TYR A 56 37.24 -21.39 -1.35
CA TYR A 56 36.04 -20.89 -2.04
C TYR A 56 34.91 -20.49 -1.09
N GLU A 57 35.01 -20.77 0.22
CA GLU A 57 33.97 -20.40 1.19
C GLU A 57 33.73 -18.89 1.25
N ILE A 58 34.77 -18.09 1.02
CA ILE A 58 34.68 -16.62 1.07
C ILE A 58 33.68 -16.05 0.05
N LEU A 59 33.35 -16.78 -1.01
CA LEU A 59 32.34 -16.40 -2.00
C LEU A 59 30.92 -16.32 -1.40
N ALA A 60 30.67 -16.98 -0.27
CA ALA A 60 29.43 -16.88 0.50
C ALA A 60 29.08 -15.44 0.93
N ILE A 61 30.05 -14.52 0.93
CA ILE A 61 29.85 -13.13 1.35
C ILE A 61 29.31 -12.22 0.24
N LEU A 62 29.40 -12.64 -1.02
CA LEU A 62 28.92 -11.88 -2.19
C LEU A 62 27.40 -11.58 -2.13
N PRO A 63 26.52 -12.53 -1.78
CA PRO A 63 25.09 -12.24 -1.55
C PRO A 63 24.85 -11.11 -0.54
N LEU A 64 25.62 -11.09 0.55
CA LEU A 64 25.50 -10.08 1.59
C LEU A 64 25.91 -8.69 1.05
N LEU A 65 26.98 -8.62 0.26
CA LEU A 65 27.39 -7.40 -0.43
C LEU A 65 26.30 -6.85 -1.38
N VAL A 66 25.63 -7.73 -2.13
CA VAL A 66 24.53 -7.36 -3.02
C VAL A 66 23.36 -6.78 -2.24
N VAL A 67 22.99 -7.38 -1.10
CA VAL A 67 21.92 -6.87 -0.23
C VAL A 67 22.27 -5.50 0.34
N GLY A 68 23.48 -5.31 0.85
CA GLY A 68 23.95 -4.01 1.39
C GLY A 68 23.93 -2.91 0.34
N SER A 69 24.46 -3.21 -0.85
CA SER A 69 24.44 -2.31 -2.00
C SER A 69 23.02 -1.96 -2.44
N GLY A 70 22.12 -2.95 -2.47
CA GLY A 70 20.71 -2.76 -2.78
C GLY A 70 20.00 -1.81 -1.80
N LEU A 71 20.25 -1.95 -0.50
CA LEU A 71 19.73 -1.06 0.54
C LEU A 71 20.24 0.37 0.39
N LEU A 72 21.53 0.55 0.07
CA LEU A 72 22.12 1.86 -0.19
C LEU A 72 21.49 2.54 -1.40
N VAL A 73 21.38 1.83 -2.52
CA VAL A 73 20.74 2.34 -3.75
C VAL A 73 19.28 2.70 -3.46
N TRP A 74 18.54 1.86 -2.73
CA TRP A 74 17.15 2.12 -2.39
C TRP A 74 16.97 3.32 -1.45
N GLY A 75 17.79 3.41 -0.40
CA GLY A 75 17.84 4.56 0.51
C GLY A 75 18.17 5.86 -0.23
N TRP A 76 19.13 5.81 -1.15
CA TRP A 76 19.50 6.93 -2.01
C TRP A 76 18.35 7.36 -2.93
N MET A 77 17.66 6.40 -3.56
CA MET A 77 16.47 6.68 -4.37
C MET A 77 15.34 7.32 -3.54
N LEU A 78 15.11 6.84 -2.31
CA LEU A 78 14.11 7.43 -1.40
C LEU A 78 14.48 8.86 -1.01
N ARG A 79 15.77 9.12 -0.72
CA ARG A 79 16.29 10.46 -0.42
C ARG A 79 16.14 11.40 -1.61
N ARG A 80 16.56 10.99 -2.81
CA ARG A 80 16.39 11.79 -4.04
C ARG A 80 14.93 12.16 -4.27
N ARG A 81 14.00 11.20 -4.11
CA ARG A 81 12.56 11.47 -4.24
C ARG A 81 12.06 12.49 -3.21
N TYR A 82 12.51 12.38 -1.96
CA TYR A 82 12.15 13.35 -0.92
C TYR A 82 12.65 14.76 -1.25
N LEU A 83 13.90 14.89 -1.69
CA LEU A 83 14.49 16.18 -2.07
C LEU A 83 13.83 16.77 -3.33
N LEU A 84 13.41 15.92 -4.28
CA LEU A 84 12.75 16.33 -5.52
C LEU A 84 11.37 16.97 -5.27
N ILE A 85 10.60 16.40 -4.34
CA ILE A 85 9.25 16.87 -3.98
C ILE A 85 9.31 18.02 -2.97
N GLY A 86 10.31 18.00 -2.08
CA GLY A 86 10.47 18.97 -1.02
C GLY A 86 9.47 18.79 0.14
N PRO A 87 9.60 19.62 1.19
CA PRO A 87 8.64 19.65 2.30
C PRO A 87 7.30 20.20 1.81
N THR A 88 6.25 19.39 1.89
CA THR A 88 4.89 19.80 1.51
C THR A 88 4.10 20.15 2.76
N ARG A 89 3.73 21.42 2.91
CA ARG A 89 2.97 21.94 4.06
C ARG A 89 1.47 21.98 3.71
N LEU A 90 0.63 21.60 4.67
CA LEU A 90 -0.82 21.57 4.55
C LEU A 90 -1.43 22.74 5.34
N PHE A 91 -2.29 23.52 4.70
CA PHE A 91 -3.08 24.57 5.32
C PHE A 91 -4.52 24.08 5.44
N LEU A 92 -5.12 24.19 6.62
CA LEU A 92 -6.50 23.74 6.86
C LEU A 92 -7.47 24.91 6.83
N ASP A 93 -8.69 24.62 6.41
CA ASP A 93 -9.81 25.55 6.39
C ASP A 93 -11.12 24.75 6.51
N PRO A 94 -11.78 24.71 7.68
CA PRO A 94 -11.44 25.43 8.92
C PRO A 94 -10.26 24.80 9.69
N LEU A 95 -9.64 25.60 10.57
CA LEU A 95 -8.58 25.15 11.50
C LEU A 95 -8.98 25.50 12.95
N PRO A 96 -9.20 24.51 13.83
CA PRO A 96 -9.19 23.05 13.60
C PRO A 96 -10.30 22.57 12.65
N GLY A 97 -10.10 21.38 12.07
CA GLY A 97 -11.14 20.73 11.25
C GLY A 97 -12.34 20.30 12.10
N GLN A 98 -13.53 20.23 11.52
CA GLN A 98 -14.76 19.99 12.26
C GLN A 98 -15.33 18.60 12.01
N VAL A 99 -15.53 17.81 13.08
CA VAL A 99 -16.26 16.54 13.08
C VAL A 99 -17.75 16.85 13.25
N GLY A 100 -18.59 16.39 12.32
CA GLY A 100 -19.99 16.83 12.20
C GLY A 100 -20.22 17.97 11.21
N GLY A 101 -19.13 18.55 10.68
CA GLY A 101 -19.13 19.61 9.67
C GLY A 101 -18.21 19.23 8.51
N GLN A 102 -17.30 20.14 8.16
CA GLN A 102 -16.34 19.93 7.08
C GLN A 102 -14.89 20.01 7.53
N ILE A 103 -14.05 19.21 6.86
CA ILE A 103 -12.60 19.29 6.93
C ILE A 103 -12.08 19.61 5.53
N GLY A 104 -11.68 20.87 5.34
CA GLY A 104 -11.06 21.35 4.12
C GLY A 104 -9.59 21.71 4.32
N GLY A 105 -8.84 21.74 3.22
CA GLY A 105 -7.47 22.21 3.25
C GLY A 105 -6.83 22.29 1.88
N SER A 106 -5.67 22.95 1.83
CA SER A 106 -4.84 23.08 0.63
C SER A 106 -3.36 22.83 0.92
N PHE A 107 -2.66 22.27 -0.07
CA PHE A 107 -1.21 22.17 -0.04
C PHE A 107 -0.61 22.55 -1.39
N GLN A 108 0.56 23.19 -1.35
CA GLN A 108 1.23 23.70 -2.53
C GLN A 108 2.44 22.83 -2.89
N LEU A 109 2.61 22.59 -4.19
CA LEU A 109 3.82 22.01 -4.76
C LEU A 109 4.58 23.11 -5.50
N SER A 110 5.87 23.25 -5.20
CA SER A 110 6.70 24.35 -5.72
C SER A 110 6.82 24.34 -7.25
N HIS A 111 6.87 23.15 -7.85
CA HIS A 111 7.04 22.96 -9.29
C HIS A 111 6.34 21.68 -9.78
N GLY A 112 6.33 21.45 -11.09
CA GLY A 112 5.85 20.21 -11.71
C GLY A 112 4.33 20.14 -11.87
N SER A 113 3.86 19.06 -12.50
CA SER A 113 2.44 18.84 -12.79
C SER A 113 2.01 17.42 -12.51
N TRP A 114 0.73 17.23 -12.23
CA TRP A 114 0.17 15.90 -12.07
C TRP A 114 0.00 15.20 -13.42
N VAL A 115 0.32 13.90 -13.46
CA VAL A 115 0.06 13.06 -14.65
C VAL A 115 -1.41 12.68 -14.73
N GLY A 116 -2.06 12.56 -13.59
CA GLY A 116 -3.49 12.33 -13.42
C GLY A 116 -3.94 12.86 -12.06
N PRO A 117 -5.26 12.94 -11.81
CA PRO A 117 -5.78 13.52 -10.59
C PRO A 117 -5.20 12.82 -9.34
N PRO A 118 -4.62 13.58 -8.38
CA PRO A 118 -4.15 13.01 -7.12
C PRO A 118 -5.33 12.54 -6.27
N GLN A 119 -5.17 11.38 -5.64
CA GLN A 119 -6.14 10.86 -4.68
C GLN A 119 -5.78 11.33 -3.29
N ILE A 120 -6.81 11.63 -2.49
CA ILE A 120 -6.65 12.08 -1.12
C ILE A 120 -7.65 11.35 -0.21
N TRP A 121 -7.15 10.94 0.95
CA TRP A 121 -7.92 10.25 1.97
C TRP A 121 -7.89 11.04 3.27
N LEU A 122 -9.01 11.03 3.96
CA LEU A 122 -9.13 11.47 5.34
C LEU A 122 -9.38 10.26 6.22
N ASN A 123 -8.54 10.06 7.23
CA ASN A 123 -8.57 8.89 8.09
C ASN A 123 -8.73 9.30 9.55
N CYS A 124 -9.66 8.66 10.24
CA CYS A 124 -9.75 8.64 11.70
C CYS A 124 -9.09 7.35 12.18
N VAL A 125 -7.97 7.46 12.90
CA VAL A 125 -7.13 6.32 13.28
C VAL A 125 -7.05 6.21 14.80
N TYR A 126 -7.40 5.04 15.32
CA TYR A 126 -7.19 4.67 16.71
C TYR A 126 -5.78 4.10 16.90
N VAL A 127 -4.95 4.78 17.68
CA VAL A 127 -3.57 4.42 17.98
C VAL A 127 -3.47 3.93 19.42
N TYR A 128 -3.04 2.69 19.59
CA TYR A 128 -2.84 2.07 20.91
C TYR A 128 -1.50 1.35 20.96
N SER A 129 -1.01 1.10 22.16
CA SER A 129 0.21 0.31 22.34
C SER A 129 -0.12 -1.01 22.99
N THR A 130 0.39 -2.10 22.44
CA THR A 130 0.29 -3.44 23.03
C THR A 130 1.67 -3.94 23.46
N GLY A 131 1.72 -4.68 24.56
CA GLY A 131 2.94 -5.28 25.11
C GLY A 131 3.50 -4.56 26.34
N THR A 132 4.32 -5.27 27.09
CA THR A 132 4.98 -4.81 28.33
C THR A 132 6.48 -4.55 28.08
N GLY A 133 7.00 -3.47 28.67
CA GLY A 133 8.44 -3.15 28.65
C GLY A 133 9.00 -2.84 27.26
N LYS A 134 10.16 -3.44 26.92
CA LYS A 134 10.95 -3.16 25.71
C LYS A 134 10.31 -3.68 24.39
N GLN A 135 9.24 -4.47 24.49
CA GLN A 135 8.50 -5.02 23.34
C GLN A 135 7.18 -4.26 23.07
N ARG A 136 7.07 -3.01 23.53
CA ARG A 136 5.90 -2.17 23.28
C ARG A 136 5.78 -1.89 21.77
N GLN A 137 4.75 -2.43 21.15
CA GLN A 137 4.43 -2.19 19.75
C GLN A 137 3.27 -1.19 19.65
N THR A 138 3.40 -0.19 18.80
CA THR A 138 2.31 0.73 18.48
C THR A 138 1.48 0.14 17.35
N ARG A 139 0.18 -0.05 17.60
CA ARG A 139 -0.81 -0.48 16.63
C ARG A 139 -1.71 0.69 16.24
N ARG A 140 -2.18 0.66 15.00
CA ARG A 140 -3.06 1.66 14.40
C ARG A 140 -4.23 0.93 13.76
N ASP A 141 -5.45 1.24 14.19
CA ASP A 141 -6.68 0.71 13.62
C ASP A 141 -7.45 1.87 12.99
N VAL A 142 -7.88 1.74 11.73
CA VAL A 142 -8.68 2.77 11.07
C VAL A 142 -10.13 2.65 11.54
N LEU A 143 -10.65 3.70 12.17
CA LEU A 143 -12.04 3.78 12.63
C LEU A 143 -12.97 4.25 11.51
N TRP A 144 -12.47 5.16 10.67
CA TRP A 144 -13.22 5.73 9.55
C TRP A 144 -12.25 6.25 8.48
N GLN A 145 -12.64 6.12 7.21
CA GLN A 145 -11.87 6.57 6.06
C GLN A 145 -12.81 7.09 4.98
N SER A 146 -12.45 8.22 4.37
CA SER A 146 -13.12 8.77 3.18
C SER A 146 -12.09 9.10 2.11
N GLU A 147 -12.43 8.83 0.85
CA GLU A 147 -11.58 9.02 -0.32
C GLU A 147 -12.21 10.04 -1.27
N GLN A 148 -11.40 10.92 -1.83
CA GLN A 148 -11.79 11.81 -2.92
C GLN A 148 -10.61 12.13 -3.84
N ILE A 149 -10.88 12.78 -4.97
CA ILE A 149 -9.88 13.38 -5.83
C ILE A 149 -9.58 14.80 -5.33
N ALA A 150 -8.31 15.12 -5.12
CA ALA A 150 -7.90 16.49 -4.82
C ALA A 150 -7.96 17.36 -6.08
N TRP A 151 -8.54 18.56 -5.94
CA TRP A 151 -8.64 19.49 -7.05
C TRP A 151 -7.33 20.25 -7.23
N VAL A 152 -6.94 20.44 -8.48
CA VAL A 152 -5.63 21.02 -8.82
C VAL A 152 -5.85 22.38 -9.46
N ARG A 153 -5.33 23.44 -8.84
CA ARG A 153 -5.33 24.80 -9.39
C ARG A 153 -3.89 25.23 -9.70
N PRO A 154 -3.57 25.55 -10.96
CA PRO A 154 -2.28 26.15 -11.28
C PRO A 154 -2.20 27.56 -10.67
N GLN A 155 -1.10 27.86 -9.99
CA GLN A 155 -0.80 29.17 -9.39
C GLN A 155 0.60 29.58 -9.85
N GLY A 156 0.69 30.07 -11.09
CA GLY A 156 1.98 30.36 -11.75
C GLY A 156 2.80 29.08 -11.95
N MET A 157 4.03 29.04 -11.44
CA MET A 157 4.88 27.84 -11.45
C MET A 157 4.51 26.81 -10.37
N LYS A 158 3.69 27.21 -9.39
CA LYS A 158 3.26 26.34 -8.30
C LYS A 158 1.94 25.66 -8.65
N THR A 159 1.73 24.50 -8.06
CA THR A 159 0.45 23.79 -8.16
C THR A 159 -0.18 23.72 -6.79
N GLU A 160 -1.35 24.34 -6.64
CA GLU A 160 -2.14 24.29 -5.42
C GLU A 160 -3.15 23.15 -5.51
N ASN A 161 -3.15 22.28 -4.50
CA ASN A 161 -4.07 21.16 -4.42
C ASN A 161 -5.00 21.43 -3.24
N ARG A 162 -6.31 21.35 -3.43
CA ARG A 162 -7.24 21.50 -2.31
C ARG A 162 -8.33 20.44 -2.32
N PHE A 163 -8.97 20.28 -1.18
CA PHE A 163 -9.91 19.21 -0.89
C PHE A 163 -10.86 19.63 0.22
N VAL A 164 -12.05 19.02 0.25
CA VAL A 164 -13.06 19.23 1.31
C VAL A 164 -13.78 17.93 1.55
N PHE A 165 -13.81 17.46 2.80
CA PHE A 165 -14.54 16.28 3.22
C PHE A 165 -15.70 16.68 4.13
N ASP A 166 -16.83 16.01 3.92
CA ASP A 166 -17.97 16.07 4.83
C ASP A 166 -17.82 14.94 5.85
N VAL A 167 -17.80 15.28 7.15
CA VAL A 167 -17.46 14.34 8.22
C VAL A 167 -18.68 14.07 9.10
N PRO A 168 -19.09 12.79 9.28
CA PRO A 168 -20.18 12.44 10.19
C PRO A 168 -19.94 12.89 11.64
N GLU A 169 -21.01 13.28 12.33
CA GLU A 169 -20.98 13.79 13.72
C GLU A 169 -20.61 12.70 14.75
N ASN A 170 -20.89 11.43 14.43
CA ASN A 170 -20.72 10.30 15.35
C ASN A 170 -19.27 9.83 15.54
N LEU A 171 -18.29 10.55 15.00
CA LEU A 171 -16.88 10.16 15.03
C LEU A 171 -16.13 10.79 16.21
N PRO A 172 -15.09 10.12 16.76
CA PRO A 172 -14.31 10.67 17.85
C PRO A 172 -13.35 11.77 17.37
N THR A 173 -13.13 12.78 18.23
CA THR A 173 -12.14 13.83 18.01
C THR A 173 -10.73 13.39 18.41
N ASN A 174 -9.73 14.24 18.14
CA ASN A 174 -8.36 14.00 18.58
C ASN A 174 -8.26 13.89 20.11
N GLY A 175 -7.43 12.97 20.58
CA GLY A 175 -7.15 12.83 22.01
C GLY A 175 -7.36 11.41 22.50
N ARG A 176 -7.65 11.25 23.79
CA ARG A 176 -7.83 9.93 24.39
C ARG A 176 -9.13 9.30 23.88
N HIS A 177 -9.06 8.04 23.46
CA HIS A 177 -10.27 7.33 23.05
C HIS A 177 -11.23 7.21 24.26
N PRO A 178 -12.53 7.49 24.09
CA PRO A 178 -13.46 7.60 25.22
C PRO A 178 -13.56 6.32 26.06
N THR A 179 -13.46 5.15 25.42
CA THR A 179 -13.67 3.86 26.08
C THR A 179 -12.46 2.92 26.08
N ARG A 180 -11.37 3.26 25.39
CA ARG A 180 -10.23 2.35 25.17
C ARG A 180 -8.91 3.01 25.54
N VAL A 181 -7.92 2.22 25.98
CA VAL A 181 -6.57 2.71 26.32
C VAL A 181 -5.80 3.01 25.04
N GLY A 182 -5.87 4.24 24.57
CA GLY A 182 -5.16 4.72 23.37
C GLY A 182 -5.56 6.14 23.02
N ARG A 183 -5.12 6.61 21.85
CA ARG A 183 -5.45 7.94 21.33
C ARG A 183 -6.03 7.85 19.93
N VAL A 184 -6.91 8.77 19.59
CA VAL A 184 -7.43 8.97 18.24
C VAL A 184 -6.59 10.05 17.57
N GLU A 185 -6.16 9.76 16.34
CA GLU A 185 -5.42 10.65 15.46
C GLU A 185 -6.18 10.81 14.14
N TRP A 186 -6.35 12.04 13.70
CA TRP A 186 -6.86 12.34 12.36
C TRP A 186 -5.71 12.61 11.39
N VAL A 187 -5.75 11.94 10.23
CA VAL A 187 -4.67 11.99 9.24
C VAL A 187 -5.20 12.15 7.82
N VAL A 188 -4.70 13.20 7.15
CA VAL A 188 -4.88 13.40 5.72
C VAL A 188 -3.72 12.72 4.98
N HIS A 189 -4.05 11.89 3.99
CA HIS A 189 -3.09 11.23 3.11
C HIS A 189 -3.34 11.63 1.67
N CYS A 190 -2.29 11.96 0.92
CA CYS A 190 -2.41 12.19 -0.51
C CYS A 190 -1.40 11.33 -1.27
N GLU A 191 -1.87 10.67 -2.33
CA GLU A 191 -1.03 9.95 -3.27
C GLU A 191 -1.35 10.28 -4.73
N GLY A 192 -0.34 10.17 -5.60
CA GLY A 192 -0.55 10.33 -7.03
C GLY A 192 0.73 10.21 -7.83
N ARG A 193 0.62 10.32 -9.16
CA ARG A 193 1.78 10.40 -10.07
C ARG A 193 2.07 11.85 -10.41
N TRP A 194 3.19 12.35 -9.90
CA TRP A 194 3.65 13.71 -10.13
C TRP A 194 4.84 13.72 -11.10
N ARG A 195 4.82 14.62 -12.07
CA ARG A 195 5.88 14.81 -13.04
C ARG A 195 6.68 16.07 -12.68
N PRO A 196 8.01 15.95 -12.47
CA PRO A 196 8.85 17.12 -12.22
C PRO A 196 8.90 18.03 -13.44
N PRO A 197 9.21 19.33 -13.27
CA PRO A 197 9.34 20.28 -14.38
C PRO A 197 10.41 19.83 -15.37
N ALA A 198 10.19 20.13 -16.66
CA ALA A 198 11.16 19.89 -17.72
C ALA A 198 12.46 20.65 -17.40
N GLY A 199 13.61 19.95 -17.39
CA GLY A 199 14.91 20.51 -17.02
C GLY A 199 15.43 20.09 -15.63
N SER A 200 14.61 19.45 -14.79
CA SER A 200 15.15 18.80 -13.57
C SER A 200 15.96 17.57 -13.96
N ALA A 201 17.29 17.68 -13.87
CA ALA A 201 18.27 16.61 -14.16
C ALA A 201 18.05 15.30 -13.37
N ALA A 202 17.15 15.32 -12.38
CA ALA A 202 16.97 14.24 -11.44
C ALA A 202 16.08 13.09 -11.95
N ASN A 203 15.39 13.19 -13.10
CA ASN A 203 14.54 12.08 -13.56
C ASN A 203 14.21 11.93 -15.05
N ASN A 204 14.93 12.56 -15.98
CA ASN A 204 14.69 12.44 -17.44
C ASN A 204 13.20 12.53 -17.85
N GLY A 205 12.43 13.42 -17.22
CA GLY A 205 10.99 13.58 -17.50
C GLY A 205 10.06 12.45 -17.02
N LYS A 206 10.58 11.44 -16.31
CA LYS A 206 9.78 10.33 -15.77
C LYS A 206 8.93 10.79 -14.58
N SER A 207 7.69 10.30 -14.52
CA SER A 207 6.78 10.56 -13.40
C SER A 207 7.21 9.81 -12.13
N VAL A 208 7.01 10.43 -10.97
CA VAL A 208 7.35 9.91 -9.65
C VAL A 208 6.08 9.70 -8.84
N LYS A 209 6.05 8.65 -8.00
CA LYS A 209 4.97 8.46 -7.03
C LYS A 209 5.11 9.50 -5.90
N PHE A 210 4.15 10.41 -5.82
CA PHE A 210 3.96 11.33 -4.69
C PHE A 210 3.15 10.62 -3.60
N VAL A 211 3.59 10.72 -2.34
CA VAL A 211 2.89 10.19 -1.16
C VAL A 211 3.22 11.08 0.04
N ARG A 212 2.20 11.65 0.68
CA ARG A 212 2.34 12.51 1.87
C ARG A 212 1.23 12.24 2.88
N ASP A 213 1.61 12.28 4.14
CA ASP A 213 0.73 12.16 5.31
C ASP A 213 0.80 13.47 6.12
N TRP A 214 -0.32 13.93 6.68
CA TRP A 214 -0.40 15.07 7.59
C TRP A 214 -1.34 14.76 8.74
N SER A 215 -0.87 14.89 9.97
CA SER A 215 -1.72 14.78 11.16
C SER A 215 -2.41 16.12 11.39
N ILE A 216 -3.74 16.11 11.52
CA ILE A 216 -4.55 17.33 11.57
C ILE A 216 -5.25 17.48 12.93
N PRO A 217 -5.35 18.71 13.48
CA PRO A 217 -6.20 18.97 14.63
C PRO A 217 -7.68 18.97 14.20
N VAL A 218 -8.54 18.29 14.97
CA VAL A 218 -9.99 18.30 14.76
C VAL A 218 -10.74 18.47 16.07
N GLU A 219 -11.91 19.12 16.01
CA GLU A 219 -12.84 19.34 17.11
C GLU A 219 -14.28 19.00 16.68
N GLN A 220 -15.20 18.87 17.64
CA GLN A 220 -16.62 18.67 17.35
C GLN A 220 -17.24 20.00 16.94
N GLY A 221 -17.96 20.03 15.83
CA GLY A 221 -18.68 21.21 15.38
C GLY A 221 -19.22 21.10 13.96
N ASN A 222 -19.93 22.13 13.52
CA ASN A 222 -20.67 22.15 12.26
C ASN A 222 -20.14 23.18 11.25
N ALA A 223 -18.94 23.71 11.45
CA ALA A 223 -18.41 24.74 10.56
C ALA A 223 -18.13 24.15 9.17
N GLN A 224 -18.39 24.97 8.16
CA GLN A 224 -18.16 24.65 6.75
C GLN A 224 -16.86 25.27 6.26
N SER A 225 -16.22 24.61 5.29
CA SER A 225 -15.02 25.13 4.64
C SER A 225 -15.40 26.29 3.71
N SER A 226 -14.55 27.32 3.60
CA SER A 226 -14.73 28.36 2.58
C SER A 226 -14.48 27.85 1.16
N LEU A 227 -13.91 26.65 1.05
CA LEU A 227 -13.60 25.97 -0.19
C LEU A 227 -14.84 25.24 -0.75
N ALA A 228 -15.24 25.55 -1.98
CA ALA A 228 -16.35 24.88 -2.65
C ALA A 228 -15.86 23.75 -3.57
N ARG A 229 -16.50 22.57 -3.50
CA ARG A 229 -16.21 21.43 -4.39
C ARG A 229 -16.74 21.71 -5.81
N PRO A 230 -15.89 21.70 -6.86
CA PRO A 230 -16.33 21.87 -8.24
C PRO A 230 -17.18 20.67 -8.72
N ALA A 231 -18.31 20.94 -9.39
CA ALA A 231 -19.21 19.91 -9.92
C ALA A 231 -18.56 18.98 -10.96
N THR A 232 -17.56 19.47 -11.70
CA THR A 232 -16.83 18.69 -12.72
C THR A 232 -16.01 17.54 -12.13
N LEU A 233 -15.54 17.66 -10.88
CA LEU A 233 -14.79 16.61 -10.21
C LEU A 233 -15.68 15.48 -9.69
N GLN A 234 -16.90 15.81 -9.24
CA GLN A 234 -17.88 14.78 -8.86
C GLN A 234 -18.23 13.88 -10.06
N GLN A 235 -18.31 14.45 -11.26
CA GLN A 235 -18.54 13.68 -12.49
C GLN A 235 -17.31 12.82 -12.85
N ALA A 236 -16.09 13.35 -12.70
CA ALA A 236 -14.86 12.59 -12.94
C ALA A 236 -14.67 11.44 -11.94
N GLU A 237 -15.02 11.63 -10.67
CA GLU A 237 -15.02 10.57 -9.64
C GLU A 237 -16.03 9.47 -9.98
N GLN A 238 -17.25 9.83 -10.37
CA GLN A 238 -18.25 8.87 -10.79
C GLN A 238 -17.82 8.11 -12.06
N GLN A 239 -17.19 8.77 -13.01
CA GLN A 239 -16.64 8.12 -14.21
C GLN A 239 -15.48 7.18 -13.87
N GLN A 240 -14.57 7.55 -12.96
CA GLN A 240 -13.50 6.67 -12.49
C GLN A 240 -14.04 5.47 -11.72
N ALA A 241 -15.03 5.67 -10.85
CA ALA A 241 -15.71 4.59 -10.14
C ALA A 241 -16.36 3.61 -11.13
N ARG A 242 -17.04 4.13 -12.17
CA ARG A 242 -17.62 3.32 -13.25
C ARG A 242 -16.55 2.56 -14.04
N ALA A 243 -15.48 3.23 -14.45
CA ALA A 243 -14.38 2.60 -15.18
C ALA A 243 -13.66 1.52 -14.35
N HIS A 244 -13.54 1.72 -13.04
CA HIS A 244 -13.01 0.69 -12.12
C HIS A 244 -13.93 -0.52 -12.07
N ILE A 245 -15.25 -0.32 -11.98
CA ILE A 245 -16.25 -1.39 -12.02
C ILE A 245 -16.18 -2.13 -13.37
N GLU A 246 -16.14 -1.42 -14.50
CA GLU A 246 -15.99 -1.99 -15.85
C GLU A 246 -14.66 -2.76 -16.02
N ALA A 247 -13.58 -2.37 -15.34
CA ALA A 247 -12.34 -3.14 -15.38
C ALA A 247 -12.45 -4.54 -14.72
N TYR A 248 -13.42 -4.73 -13.81
CA TYR A 248 -13.74 -6.03 -13.21
C TYR A 248 -14.83 -6.80 -13.98
N LEU A 249 -15.72 -6.08 -14.70
CA LEU A 249 -16.74 -6.66 -15.57
C LEU A 249 -16.26 -6.75 -17.02
N SER A 250 -15.91 -7.95 -17.49
CA SER A 250 -15.68 -8.13 -18.94
C SER A 250 -17.02 -7.99 -19.70
N PRO A 251 -17.13 -7.15 -20.74
CA PRO A 251 -18.33 -7.05 -21.56
C PRO A 251 -18.44 -8.33 -22.41
N GLY A 252 -19.15 -9.31 -21.87
CA GLY A 252 -19.50 -10.56 -22.51
C GLY A 252 -20.97 -10.84 -22.25
N GLN A 253 -21.84 -10.01 -22.83
CA GLN A 253 -23.28 -10.21 -22.80
C GLN A 253 -23.61 -11.39 -23.72
N VAL A 254 -23.71 -12.58 -23.15
CA VAL A 254 -24.41 -13.70 -23.77
C VAL A 254 -25.33 -14.30 -22.72
N SER A 255 -26.62 -13.99 -22.83
CA SER A 255 -27.74 -14.76 -22.28
C SER A 255 -27.64 -15.18 -20.80
N GLY A 256 -27.59 -14.22 -19.88
CA GLY A 256 -27.80 -14.49 -18.45
C GLY A 256 -26.63 -15.14 -17.71
N GLN A 257 -25.39 -14.98 -18.20
CA GLN A 257 -24.16 -15.38 -17.52
C GLN A 257 -23.23 -14.18 -17.34
N TYR A 258 -22.76 -13.94 -16.11
CA TYR A 258 -21.78 -12.91 -15.76
C TYR A 258 -20.39 -13.51 -15.60
N GLN A 259 -19.39 -12.95 -16.27
CA GLN A 259 -17.98 -13.35 -16.12
C GLN A 259 -17.20 -12.26 -15.38
N LEU A 260 -16.76 -12.57 -14.17
CA LEU A 260 -15.86 -11.72 -13.39
C LEU A 260 -14.44 -12.27 -13.53
N ASN A 261 -13.54 -11.43 -14.02
CA ASN A 261 -12.14 -11.79 -14.22
C ASN A 261 -11.25 -10.94 -13.33
N SER A 262 -10.65 -11.55 -12.31
CA SER A 262 -9.66 -10.88 -11.48
C SER A 262 -8.26 -11.13 -12.05
N LYS A 263 -7.64 -10.10 -12.64
CA LYS A 263 -6.32 -10.17 -13.29
C LYS A 263 -5.21 -10.71 -12.36
N ALA A 264 -4.24 -11.41 -12.97
CA ALA A 264 -3.02 -11.89 -12.33
C ALA A 264 -2.07 -10.74 -11.95
N GLY A 265 -1.19 -10.97 -10.97
CA GLY A 265 -0.08 -10.05 -10.67
C GLY A 265 -0.46 -8.74 -9.97
N ARG A 266 -1.37 -8.79 -8.98
CA ARG A 266 -1.92 -7.58 -8.31
C ARG A 266 -0.89 -6.80 -7.47
N ILE A 267 0.21 -7.44 -7.05
CA ILE A 267 1.34 -6.78 -6.37
C ILE A 267 2.65 -7.27 -7.01
N PRO A 268 2.94 -6.86 -8.27
CA PRO A 268 4.04 -7.44 -9.03
C PRO A 268 5.39 -7.07 -8.42
N ALA A 269 5.49 -5.88 -7.80
CA ALA A 269 6.69 -5.42 -7.13
C ALA A 269 7.08 -6.31 -5.94
N LEU A 270 6.11 -6.74 -5.12
CA LEU A 270 6.38 -7.62 -3.99
C LEU A 270 6.81 -9.01 -4.46
N GLY A 271 6.07 -9.59 -5.41
CA GLY A 271 6.42 -10.92 -5.91
C GLY A 271 7.76 -10.95 -6.66
N LEU A 272 8.12 -9.88 -7.38
CA LEU A 272 9.41 -9.76 -8.07
C LEU A 272 10.57 -9.55 -7.07
N ALA A 273 10.34 -8.80 -5.98
CA ALA A 273 11.31 -8.66 -4.90
C ALA A 273 11.54 -10.00 -4.16
N LEU A 274 10.47 -10.74 -3.85
CA LEU A 274 10.56 -12.07 -3.25
C LEU A 274 11.30 -13.06 -4.15
N LEU A 275 11.03 -13.03 -5.46
CA LEU A 275 11.73 -13.84 -6.45
C LEU A 275 13.23 -13.55 -6.46
N LEU A 276 13.62 -12.26 -6.53
CA LEU A 276 15.02 -11.87 -6.56
C LEU A 276 15.75 -12.28 -5.27
N PHE A 277 15.18 -11.95 -4.10
CA PHE A 277 15.79 -12.28 -2.81
C PHE A 277 15.88 -13.79 -2.59
N GLY A 278 14.80 -14.53 -2.87
CA GLY A 278 14.78 -15.97 -2.75
C GLY A 278 15.79 -16.65 -3.68
N THR A 279 15.96 -16.14 -4.91
CA THR A 279 16.92 -16.71 -5.88
C THR A 279 18.36 -16.54 -5.39
N VAL A 280 18.71 -15.35 -4.88
CA VAL A 280 20.04 -15.08 -4.32
C VAL A 280 20.35 -15.99 -3.13
N PHE A 281 19.40 -16.14 -2.20
CA PHE A 281 19.58 -16.99 -1.02
C PHE A 281 19.64 -18.48 -1.38
N SER A 282 18.82 -18.92 -2.32
CA SER A 282 18.84 -20.30 -2.81
C SER A 282 20.15 -20.63 -3.53
N ALA A 283 20.66 -19.71 -4.36
CA ALA A 283 21.93 -19.87 -5.05
C ALA A 283 23.09 -19.93 -4.05
N ALA A 284 23.10 -19.06 -3.03
CA ALA A 284 24.10 -19.07 -1.98
C ALA A 284 24.09 -20.38 -1.18
N GLY A 285 22.92 -20.83 -0.72
CA GLY A 285 22.80 -22.09 0.03
C GLY A 285 23.12 -23.33 -0.81
N GLY A 286 22.75 -23.32 -2.10
CA GLY A 286 23.12 -24.38 -3.03
C GLY A 286 24.61 -24.44 -3.32
N PHE A 287 25.26 -23.28 -3.48
CA PHE A 287 26.70 -23.18 -3.64
C PHE A 287 27.45 -23.64 -2.38
N MET A 288 26.98 -23.27 -1.19
CA MET A 288 27.52 -23.76 0.08
C MET A 288 27.42 -25.29 0.20
N LEU A 289 26.27 -25.88 -0.18
CA LEU A 289 26.11 -27.33 -0.18
C LEU A 289 27.00 -28.03 -1.22
N PHE A 290 27.26 -27.38 -2.36
CA PHE A 290 28.19 -27.88 -3.35
C PHE A 290 29.63 -27.90 -2.79
N LEU A 291 30.08 -26.82 -2.13
CA LEU A 291 31.37 -26.79 -1.44
C LEU A 291 31.45 -27.78 -0.27
N ALA A 292 30.33 -28.06 0.40
CA ALA A 292 30.28 -29.07 1.47
C ALA A 292 30.61 -30.49 0.98
N LEU A 293 30.50 -30.77 -0.33
CA LEU A 293 30.92 -32.03 -0.94
C LEU A 293 32.44 -32.19 -0.91
N ASP A 294 33.20 -31.09 -0.89
CA ASP A 294 34.67 -31.07 -0.90
C ASP A 294 35.30 -31.24 0.49
N GLY A 295 34.49 -31.47 1.53
CA GLY A 295 34.96 -32.00 2.81
C GLY A 295 34.77 -31.11 4.03
N GLU A 296 34.05 -30.00 3.91
CA GLU A 296 33.79 -29.11 5.04
C GLU A 296 32.46 -29.39 5.75
N PRO A 297 32.48 -30.02 6.94
CA PRO A 297 31.27 -30.50 7.62
C PRO A 297 30.37 -29.35 8.10
N MET A 298 30.91 -28.15 8.32
CA MET A 298 30.13 -27.00 8.78
C MET A 298 29.14 -26.50 7.71
N LEU A 299 29.47 -26.61 6.41
CA LEU A 299 28.59 -26.16 5.33
C LEU A 299 27.37 -27.06 5.11
N TRP A 300 27.41 -28.32 5.56
CA TRP A 300 26.23 -29.19 5.58
C TRP A 300 25.13 -28.67 6.50
N VAL A 301 25.48 -27.89 7.53
CA VAL A 301 24.52 -27.25 8.44
C VAL A 301 24.13 -25.87 7.94
N VAL A 302 25.09 -25.08 7.46
CA VAL A 302 24.85 -23.69 7.04
C VAL A 302 24.11 -23.63 5.69
N GLY A 303 24.46 -24.48 4.72
CA GLY A 303 23.86 -24.49 3.39
C GLY A 303 22.33 -24.65 3.38
N PRO A 304 21.74 -25.64 4.09
CA PRO A 304 20.28 -25.80 4.18
C PRO A 304 19.56 -24.62 4.83
N VAL A 305 20.21 -23.93 5.77
CA VAL A 305 19.64 -22.74 6.45
C VAL A 305 19.43 -21.58 5.47
N PHE A 306 20.25 -21.46 4.42
CA PHE A 306 20.05 -20.46 3.37
C PHE A 306 19.20 -20.99 2.21
N LEU A 307 19.35 -22.27 1.84
CA LEU A 307 18.66 -22.87 0.71
C LEU A 307 17.15 -23.04 0.94
N LEU A 308 16.74 -23.62 2.08
CA LEU A 308 15.33 -23.94 2.34
C LEU A 308 14.45 -22.69 2.42
N PRO A 309 14.80 -21.64 3.21
CA PRO A 309 14.02 -20.40 3.22
C PRO A 309 14.07 -19.66 1.88
N GLY A 310 15.21 -19.72 1.18
CA GLY A 310 15.37 -19.18 -0.17
C GLY A 310 14.34 -19.77 -1.15
N LEU A 311 14.25 -21.10 -1.22
CA LEU A 311 13.33 -21.81 -2.11
C LEU A 311 11.86 -21.53 -1.76
N MET A 312 11.51 -21.51 -0.47
CA MET A 312 10.16 -21.13 -0.04
C MET A 312 9.79 -19.70 -0.48
N THR A 313 10.75 -18.78 -0.41
CA THR A 313 10.55 -17.38 -0.82
C THR A 313 10.37 -17.27 -2.34
N VAL A 314 11.16 -18.01 -3.12
CA VAL A 314 11.01 -18.10 -4.60
C VAL A 314 9.62 -18.62 -4.96
N MET A 315 9.22 -19.75 -4.36
CA MET A 315 7.91 -20.37 -4.60
C MET A 315 6.77 -19.39 -4.29
N THR A 316 6.89 -18.66 -3.19
CA THR A 316 5.93 -17.62 -2.79
C THR A 316 5.88 -16.49 -3.83
N GLY A 317 7.03 -15.99 -4.29
CA GLY A 317 7.11 -14.96 -5.33
C GLY A 317 6.42 -15.37 -6.64
N ILE A 318 6.67 -16.60 -7.11
CA ILE A 318 6.05 -17.17 -8.31
C ILE A 318 4.53 -17.23 -8.16
N MET A 319 4.04 -17.70 -7.01
CA MET A 319 2.60 -17.79 -6.73
C MET A 319 1.95 -16.40 -6.69
N PHE A 320 2.62 -15.37 -6.17
CA PHE A 320 2.09 -14.01 -6.17
C PHE A 320 2.00 -13.40 -7.58
N LEU A 321 2.90 -13.76 -8.49
CA LEU A 321 2.90 -13.27 -9.88
C LEU A 321 1.87 -13.98 -10.75
N GLY A 322 1.75 -15.31 -10.63
CA GLY A 322 1.01 -16.13 -11.60
C GLY A 322 -0.48 -16.32 -11.33
N ARG A 323 -0.99 -16.02 -10.14
CA ARG A 323 -2.37 -16.38 -9.74
C ARG A 323 -3.43 -15.47 -10.36
N SER A 324 -4.39 -16.03 -11.10
CA SER A 324 -5.64 -15.36 -11.51
C SER A 324 -6.89 -16.14 -11.10
N LEU A 325 -8.04 -15.47 -11.16
CA LEU A 325 -9.34 -16.02 -10.77
C LEU A 325 -10.37 -15.64 -11.84
N LYS A 326 -11.00 -16.66 -12.43
CA LYS A 326 -12.16 -16.49 -13.32
C LYS A 326 -13.39 -17.03 -12.62
N VAL A 327 -14.45 -16.22 -12.57
CA VAL A 327 -15.72 -16.59 -11.96
C VAL A 327 -16.82 -16.39 -12.99
N GLU A 328 -17.62 -17.44 -13.19
CA GLU A 328 -18.79 -17.45 -14.05
C GLU A 328 -20.02 -17.61 -13.15
N ILE A 329 -20.89 -16.61 -13.10
CA ILE A 329 -22.14 -16.62 -12.35
C ILE A 329 -23.29 -16.75 -13.34
N SER A 330 -24.09 -17.80 -13.19
CA SER A 330 -25.38 -17.97 -13.87
C SER A 330 -26.51 -17.93 -12.84
N ARG A 331 -27.78 -17.82 -13.28
CA ARG A 331 -28.95 -17.69 -12.41
C ARG A 331 -29.11 -18.78 -11.34
N GLN A 332 -28.55 -19.98 -11.56
CA GLN A 332 -28.65 -21.12 -10.63
C GLN A 332 -27.30 -21.73 -10.25
N GLN A 333 -26.18 -21.27 -10.82
CA GLN A 333 -24.88 -21.89 -10.57
C GLN A 333 -23.74 -20.88 -10.60
N ILE A 334 -22.79 -21.04 -9.68
CA ILE A 334 -21.50 -20.36 -9.69
C ILE A 334 -20.41 -21.36 -10.03
N ARG A 335 -19.59 -21.02 -11.02
CA ARG A 335 -18.39 -21.75 -11.39
C ARG A 335 -17.18 -20.87 -11.17
N ILE A 336 -16.23 -21.38 -10.39
CA ILE A 336 -14.96 -20.71 -10.08
C ILE A 336 -13.82 -21.56 -10.62
N VAL A 337 -12.95 -20.93 -11.39
CA VAL A 337 -11.70 -21.52 -11.86
C VAL A 337 -10.55 -20.63 -11.41
N ARG A 338 -9.62 -21.18 -10.64
CA ARG A 338 -8.34 -20.51 -10.36
C ARG A 338 -7.30 -20.96 -11.34
N TYR A 339 -6.48 -20.01 -11.80
CA TYR A 339 -5.36 -20.28 -12.68
C TYR A 339 -4.05 -19.85 -12.04
N LEU A 340 -2.97 -20.53 -12.43
CA LEU A 340 -1.58 -20.12 -12.21
C LEU A 340 -0.91 -20.07 -13.59
N PHE A 341 -0.48 -18.89 -14.03
CA PHE A 341 0.07 -18.69 -15.38
C PHE A 341 -0.80 -19.28 -16.51
N GLY A 342 -2.13 -19.16 -16.38
CA GLY A 342 -3.08 -19.70 -17.36
C GLY A 342 -3.39 -21.20 -17.22
N MET A 343 -2.69 -21.94 -16.36
CA MET A 343 -3.01 -23.34 -16.05
C MET A 343 -4.07 -23.43 -14.95
N PRO A 344 -5.16 -24.20 -15.12
CA PRO A 344 -6.20 -24.32 -14.11
C PRO A 344 -5.69 -25.11 -12.90
N LEU A 345 -5.60 -24.46 -11.74
CA LEU A 345 -5.20 -25.08 -10.48
C LEU A 345 -6.32 -25.92 -9.88
N TYR A 346 -7.53 -25.36 -9.80
CA TYR A 346 -8.70 -26.06 -9.29
C TYR A 346 -9.99 -25.43 -9.81
N ARG A 347 -11.05 -26.24 -9.85
CA ARG A 347 -12.41 -25.84 -10.22
C ARG A 347 -13.35 -26.10 -9.05
N ARG A 348 -14.19 -25.11 -8.72
CA ARG A 348 -15.28 -25.25 -7.74
C ARG A 348 -16.59 -24.85 -8.39
N GLN A 349 -17.66 -25.54 -8.01
CA GLN A 349 -19.02 -25.24 -8.46
C GLN A 349 -19.97 -25.28 -7.26
N ALA A 350 -20.95 -24.39 -7.24
CA ALA A 350 -22.07 -24.45 -6.30
C ALA A 350 -23.36 -24.00 -6.98
N VAL A 351 -24.47 -24.58 -6.53
CA VAL A 351 -25.82 -24.18 -6.92
C VAL A 351 -26.25 -23.00 -6.05
N LEU A 352 -26.84 -21.98 -6.66
CA LEU A 352 -27.40 -20.83 -5.95
C LEU A 352 -28.83 -21.15 -5.54
N ASP A 353 -29.10 -21.03 -4.24
CA ASP A 353 -30.44 -21.15 -3.64
C ASP A 353 -30.95 -19.79 -3.13
N THR A 354 -32.22 -19.67 -2.76
CA THR A 354 -32.86 -18.43 -2.27
C THR A 354 -32.15 -17.81 -1.05
N ASN A 355 -31.48 -18.63 -0.24
CA ASN A 355 -30.68 -18.18 0.91
C ASN A 355 -29.26 -17.70 0.56
N SER A 356 -28.91 -17.67 -0.73
CA SER A 356 -27.58 -17.25 -1.16
C SER A 356 -27.42 -15.74 -1.04
N ARG A 357 -26.35 -15.31 -0.37
CA ARG A 357 -26.08 -13.88 -0.13
C ARG A 357 -24.68 -13.48 -0.56
N LEU A 358 -24.51 -12.20 -0.84
CA LEU A 358 -23.22 -11.59 -1.12
C LEU A 358 -22.61 -11.07 0.19
N GLU A 359 -21.38 -11.47 0.50
CA GLU A 359 -20.62 -10.96 1.63
C GLU A 359 -19.34 -10.29 1.15
N ILE A 360 -19.02 -9.11 1.67
CA ILE A 360 -17.73 -8.47 1.45
C ILE A 360 -16.85 -8.72 2.67
N ARG A 361 -15.60 -9.12 2.44
CA ARG A 361 -14.60 -9.21 3.51
C ARG A 361 -13.29 -8.55 3.11
N CYS A 362 -12.73 -7.78 4.04
CA CYS A 362 -11.35 -7.34 3.92
C CYS A 362 -10.42 -8.56 4.06
N ARG A 363 -9.63 -8.85 3.02
CA ARG A 363 -8.72 -10.01 2.96
C ARG A 363 -7.27 -9.62 3.16
N LEU A 364 -6.93 -8.39 2.78
CA LEU A 364 -5.62 -7.84 2.97
C LEU A 364 -5.80 -6.35 3.29
N SER A 365 -5.61 -5.98 4.55
CA SER A 365 -5.40 -4.60 4.94
C SER A 365 -3.90 -4.37 4.99
N SER A 366 -3.35 -3.55 4.08
CA SER A 366 -1.95 -3.15 4.19
C SER A 366 -1.83 -2.02 5.23
N THR A 367 -2.05 -2.34 6.49
CA THR A 367 -1.79 -1.40 7.59
C THR A 367 -0.33 -1.58 8.01
N GLY A 368 0.58 -0.91 7.31
CA GLY A 368 1.96 -0.78 7.75
C GLY A 368 2.08 0.21 8.91
N ASN A 369 3.29 0.71 9.19
CA ASN A 369 3.49 1.85 10.09
C ASN A 369 2.94 3.19 9.51
N ARG A 370 2.04 3.11 8.51
CA ARG A 370 1.42 4.24 7.81
C ARG A 370 -0.04 4.41 8.26
N PRO A 371 -0.55 5.64 8.26
CA PRO A 371 -1.91 5.96 8.66
C PRO A 371 -2.97 5.60 7.60
N VAL A 372 -2.57 5.09 6.43
CA VAL A 372 -3.48 4.63 5.38
C VAL A 372 -3.43 3.12 5.25
N SER A 373 -4.59 2.50 5.44
CA SER A 373 -4.85 1.14 5.01
C SER A 373 -5.35 1.17 3.58
N THR A 374 -4.54 0.71 2.63
CA THR A 374 -5.11 0.21 1.38
C THR A 374 -5.78 -1.12 1.71
N GLU A 375 -7.10 -1.09 1.82
CA GLU A 375 -7.91 -2.27 2.09
C GLU A 375 -8.27 -2.95 0.79
N TYR A 376 -7.86 -4.20 0.67
CA TYR A 376 -8.23 -5.07 -0.44
C TYR A 376 -9.37 -5.98 0.02
N TYR A 377 -10.54 -5.70 -0.53
CA TYR A 377 -11.75 -6.44 -0.32
C TYR A 377 -11.84 -7.63 -1.27
N THR A 378 -12.47 -8.69 -0.78
CA THR A 378 -12.91 -9.83 -1.56
C THR A 378 -14.41 -9.95 -1.39
N ALA A 379 -15.12 -9.96 -2.51
CA ALA A 379 -16.53 -10.31 -2.55
C ALA A 379 -16.67 -11.83 -2.57
N TYR A 380 -17.54 -12.35 -1.70
CA TYR A 380 -17.88 -13.76 -1.59
C TYR A 380 -19.36 -13.95 -1.89
N VAL A 381 -19.69 -15.10 -2.47
CA VAL A 381 -21.05 -15.63 -2.42
C VAL A 381 -21.07 -16.75 -1.39
N VAL A 382 -22.06 -16.67 -0.50
CA VAL A 382 -22.36 -17.70 0.49
C VAL A 382 -23.54 -18.50 -0.05
N ALA A 383 -23.31 -19.77 -0.40
CA ALA A 383 -24.33 -20.70 -0.86
C ALA A 383 -24.34 -21.91 0.08
N GLY A 384 -25.35 -21.98 0.95
CA GLY A 384 -25.36 -22.91 2.10
C GLY A 384 -24.14 -22.69 3.01
N ASP A 385 -23.42 -23.77 3.34
CA ASP A 385 -22.18 -23.71 4.15
C ASP A 385 -20.92 -23.34 3.36
N LYS A 386 -21.02 -23.18 2.03
CA LYS A 386 -19.85 -22.94 1.17
C LYS A 386 -19.69 -21.45 0.88
N ARG A 387 -18.51 -20.92 1.25
CA ARG A 387 -18.08 -19.56 0.88
C ARG A 387 -17.19 -19.61 -0.35
N LEU A 388 -17.58 -18.87 -1.38
CA LEU A 388 -16.95 -18.90 -2.69
C LEU A 388 -16.48 -17.49 -3.09
N PRO A 389 -15.19 -17.25 -3.32
CA PRO A 389 -14.69 -15.94 -3.70
C PRO A 389 -15.09 -15.62 -5.13
N VAL A 390 -15.77 -14.48 -5.32
CA VAL A 390 -16.34 -14.05 -6.60
C VAL A 390 -15.50 -12.97 -7.27
N ALA A 391 -15.00 -12.02 -6.48
CA ALA A 391 -14.05 -11.01 -6.94
C ALA A 391 -13.02 -10.76 -5.84
N GLU A 392 -11.74 -10.72 -6.18
CA GLU A 392 -10.66 -10.55 -5.22
C GLU A 392 -9.80 -9.33 -5.55
N GLY A 393 -9.35 -8.60 -4.52
CA GLY A 393 -8.43 -7.47 -4.69
C GLY A 393 -9.11 -6.17 -5.07
N ILE A 394 -10.37 -6.01 -4.70
CA ILE A 394 -11.13 -4.77 -4.90
C ILE A 394 -10.54 -3.73 -3.94
N VAL A 395 -10.10 -2.60 -4.47
CA VAL A 395 -9.50 -1.52 -3.67
C VAL A 395 -10.60 -0.62 -3.13
N GLY A 396 -10.67 -0.51 -1.80
CA GLY A 396 -11.64 0.36 -1.13
C GLY A 396 -13.02 -0.29 -0.91
N GLN A 397 -13.67 0.08 0.21
CA GLN A 397 -14.96 -0.47 0.61
C GLN A 397 -16.09 -0.03 -0.34
N SER A 398 -16.12 1.25 -0.70
CA SER A 398 -17.15 1.83 -1.58
C SER A 398 -17.21 1.16 -2.96
N ALA A 399 -16.06 0.85 -3.55
CA ALA A 399 -15.97 0.12 -4.81
C ALA A 399 -16.44 -1.34 -4.67
N ALA A 400 -16.13 -1.99 -3.55
CA ALA A 400 -16.59 -3.35 -3.27
C ALA A 400 -18.11 -3.43 -3.07
N GLU A 401 -18.69 -2.45 -2.37
CA GLU A 401 -20.14 -2.34 -2.17
C GLU A 401 -20.87 -2.01 -3.46
N ALA A 402 -20.32 -1.12 -4.30
CA ALA A 402 -20.88 -0.81 -5.61
C ALA A 402 -20.89 -2.04 -6.52
N LEU A 403 -19.79 -2.82 -6.53
CA LEU A 403 -19.71 -4.07 -7.28
C LEU A 403 -20.74 -5.09 -6.77
N CYS A 404 -20.88 -5.26 -5.45
CA CYS A 404 -21.85 -6.20 -4.89
C CYS A 404 -23.30 -5.79 -5.16
N ARG A 405 -23.62 -4.50 -5.12
CA ARG A 405 -24.94 -3.98 -5.50
C ARG A 405 -25.26 -4.25 -6.97
N GLU A 406 -24.29 -4.08 -7.87
CA GLU A 406 -24.46 -4.34 -9.30
C GLU A 406 -24.61 -5.85 -9.59
N VAL A 407 -23.81 -6.69 -8.94
CA VAL A 407 -23.92 -8.15 -9.03
C VAL A 407 -25.25 -8.63 -8.43
N GLY A 408 -25.68 -8.08 -7.29
CA GLY A 408 -26.95 -8.41 -6.64
C GLY A 408 -28.15 -8.06 -7.51
N ARG A 409 -28.18 -6.86 -8.09
CA ARG A 409 -29.24 -6.42 -9.03
C ARG A 409 -29.40 -7.33 -10.23
N SER A 410 -28.30 -7.84 -10.76
CA SER A 410 -28.30 -8.63 -11.98
C SER A 410 -28.52 -10.13 -11.77
N THR A 411 -28.16 -10.65 -10.60
CA THR A 411 -28.26 -12.08 -10.26
C THR A 411 -29.43 -12.41 -9.34
N GLY A 412 -30.08 -11.39 -8.75
CA GLY A 412 -31.16 -11.56 -7.77
C GLY A 412 -30.68 -11.90 -6.35
N LEU A 413 -29.36 -11.83 -6.11
CA LEU A 413 -28.76 -12.08 -4.80
C LEU A 413 -28.88 -10.85 -3.89
N VAL A 414 -29.13 -11.08 -2.60
CA VAL A 414 -29.20 -10.02 -1.58
C VAL A 414 -27.80 -9.70 -1.06
N PHE A 415 -27.48 -8.41 -0.95
CA PHE A 415 -26.25 -7.86 -0.35
C PHE A 415 -26.52 -7.40 1.08
#